data_AF-A0A1W1CZ21-F1
#
_entry.id   AF-A0A1W1CZ21-F1
#
_cell.length_a   1.000
_cell.length_b   1.000
_cell.length_c   1.000
_cell.angle_alpha   90.00
_cell.angle_beta   90.00
_cell.angle_gamma   90.00
#
_symmetry.space_group_name_H-M   'P 1'
#
loop_
_entity.id
_entity.type
_entity.pdbx_description
1 polymer ?
#
loop_
_entity_poly.entity_id
_entity_poly.type
_entity_poly.pdbx_seq_one_letter_code
_entity_poly.pdbx_strand_id
1 'polypeptide(L)'
;MLKVLIICYLLLVVFLEASEKNIVKKIYAFKGKETIPLSKTTFKLREKNRDKIVNLKGKNFIVVSVREVGSDGRFYAVDVDGTVWWTGAITSGTLEFKTPSGIFPIIHKKRYHMSTLFPDESGINNMDYMMKFTQQGHALHQGSVSWLSHGCIHIDPKDVPTLYHWANYKTKVIITRHSYMPFAQKDLIRIYKK
;
A
#
# COMPACT_ATOMS: atom_id res chain seq x y z
N MET A 1 17.30 37.64 25.73
CA MET A 1 18.23 36.48 25.68
C MET A 1 17.49 35.14 25.70
N LEU A 2 16.55 34.90 26.62
CA LEU A 2 15.82 33.63 26.73
C LEU A 2 15.03 33.21 25.46
N LYS A 3 14.38 34.16 24.76
CA LYS A 3 13.65 33.88 23.51
C LYS A 3 14.54 33.37 22.36
N VAL A 4 15.78 33.86 22.27
CA VAL A 4 16.73 33.44 21.22
C VAL A 4 17.23 32.02 21.50
N LEU A 5 17.46 31.68 22.76
CA LEU A 5 17.86 30.33 23.18
C LEU A 5 16.78 29.28 22.85
N ILE A 6 15.50 29.62 23.10
CA ILE A 6 14.36 28.74 22.79
C ILE A 6 14.24 28.50 21.28
N ILE A 7 14.38 29.55 20.46
CA ILE A 7 14.32 29.42 18.99
C ILE A 7 15.48 28.55 18.47
N CYS A 8 16.70 28.74 18.97
CA CYS A 8 17.84 27.91 18.59
C CYS A 8 17.67 26.44 18.99
N TYR A 9 17.14 26.17 20.19
CA TYR A 9 16.84 24.80 20.62
C TYR A 9 15.77 24.14 19.75
N LEU A 10 14.69 24.87 19.45
CA LEU A 10 13.61 24.35 18.60
C LEU A 10 14.10 24.05 17.18
N LEU A 11 14.93 24.93 16.60
CA LEU A 11 15.56 24.72 15.30
C LEU A 11 16.48 23.49 15.35
N LEU A 12 17.30 23.33 16.38
CA LEU A 12 18.20 22.18 16.54
C LEU A 12 17.43 20.86 16.60
N VAL A 13 16.31 20.82 17.33
CA VAL A 13 15.44 19.63 17.41
C VAL A 13 14.83 19.30 16.05
N VAL A 14 14.34 20.31 15.32
CA VAL A 14 13.80 20.11 13.96
C VAL A 14 14.89 19.60 12.99
N PHE A 15 16.12 20.14 13.10
CA PHE A 15 17.25 19.68 12.29
C PHE A 15 17.67 18.25 12.62
N LEU A 16 17.68 17.86 13.90
CA LEU A 16 17.98 16.49 14.33
C LEU A 16 16.94 15.50 13.80
N GLU A 17 15.64 15.80 13.91
CA GLU A 17 14.58 14.95 13.35
C GLU A 17 14.70 14.83 11.81
N ALA A 18 14.98 15.93 11.11
CA ALA A 18 15.15 15.92 9.66
C ALA A 18 16.38 15.09 9.24
N SER A 19 17.46 15.15 10.03
CA SER A 19 18.68 14.35 9.85
C SER A 19 18.40 12.86 10.04
N GLU A 20 17.72 12.47 11.13
CA GLU A 20 17.33 11.08 11.37
C GLU A 20 16.43 10.55 10.25
N LYS A 21 15.41 11.31 9.84
CA LYS A 21 14.54 10.95 8.71
C LYS A 21 15.34 10.75 7.42
N ASN A 22 16.36 11.57 7.17
CA ASN A 22 17.25 11.42 6.01
C ASN A 22 18.18 10.20 6.11
N ILE A 23 18.74 9.93 7.29
CA ILE A 23 19.62 8.78 7.54
C ILE A 23 18.82 7.49 7.40
N VAL A 24 17.62 7.41 8.00
CA VAL A 24 16.67 6.32 7.82
C VAL A 24 16.36 6.19 6.32
N LYS A 25 15.93 7.24 5.64
CA LYS A 25 15.65 7.18 4.19
C LYS A 25 16.84 6.68 3.34
N LYS A 26 18.08 6.98 3.74
CA LYS A 26 19.31 6.53 3.07
C LYS A 26 19.66 5.07 3.40
N ILE A 27 19.49 4.63 4.64
CA ILE A 27 19.65 3.23 5.07
C ILE A 27 18.59 2.34 4.43
N TYR A 28 17.37 2.84 4.32
CA TYR A 28 16.23 2.18 3.69
C TYR A 28 16.11 2.50 2.19
N ALA A 29 17.11 3.15 1.57
CA ALA A 29 17.10 3.47 0.14
C ALA A 29 16.92 2.17 -0.67
N PHE A 30 15.73 2.01 -1.22
CA PHE A 30 15.29 0.76 -1.80
C PHE A 30 16.07 0.46 -3.09
N LYS A 31 16.94 -0.55 -3.05
CA LYS A 31 17.56 -1.13 -4.26
C LYS A 31 16.54 -2.02 -4.96
N GLY A 32 15.60 -1.44 -5.71
CA GLY A 32 14.63 -2.22 -6.49
C GLY A 32 13.69 -1.38 -7.34
N LYS A 33 12.59 -2.01 -7.80
CA LYS A 33 11.53 -1.33 -8.56
C LYS A 33 10.71 -0.40 -7.67
N GLU A 34 10.52 0.85 -8.06
CA GLU A 34 9.61 1.77 -7.38
C GLU A 34 8.35 2.00 -8.22
N THR A 35 7.26 2.35 -7.54
CA THR A 35 6.00 2.75 -8.17
C THR A 35 5.54 4.03 -7.48
N ILE A 36 5.74 5.16 -8.15
CA ILE A 36 5.54 6.49 -7.60
C ILE A 36 4.23 7.06 -8.14
N PRO A 37 3.24 7.38 -7.30
CA PRO A 37 2.05 8.08 -7.76
C PRO A 37 2.42 9.52 -8.17
N LEU A 38 2.03 9.91 -9.38
CA LEU A 38 2.21 11.27 -9.91
C LEU A 38 0.89 12.06 -9.91
N SER A 39 -0.23 11.34 -10.00
CA SER A 39 -1.59 11.87 -9.92
C SER A 39 -2.52 10.77 -9.41
N LYS A 40 -3.82 11.06 -9.37
CA LYS A 40 -4.86 10.08 -9.04
C LYS A 40 -4.88 8.85 -9.96
N THR A 41 -4.41 8.97 -11.20
CA THR A 41 -4.49 7.87 -12.18
C THR A 41 -3.15 7.59 -12.87
N THR A 42 -2.13 8.40 -12.62
CA THR A 42 -0.83 8.30 -13.27
C THR A 42 0.23 7.86 -12.28
N PHE A 43 1.00 6.83 -12.66
CA PHE A 43 2.07 6.26 -11.86
C PHE A 43 3.35 6.18 -12.68
N LYS A 44 4.48 6.46 -12.03
CA LYS A 44 5.81 6.25 -12.59
C LYS A 44 6.39 4.97 -12.02
N LEU A 45 6.68 4.01 -12.90
CA LEU A 45 7.41 2.79 -12.58
C LEU A 45 8.89 3.05 -12.84
N ARG A 46 9.70 2.98 -11.80
CA ARG A 46 11.15 3.19 -11.88
C ARG A 46 11.86 1.88 -11.62
N GLU A 47 12.76 1.50 -12.50
CA GLU A 47 13.64 0.35 -12.32
C GLU A 47 15.06 0.71 -12.77
N LYS A 48 16.01 0.71 -11.84
CA LYS A 48 17.38 1.20 -12.08
C LYS A 48 17.32 2.63 -12.65
N ASN A 49 17.79 2.83 -13.88
CA ASN A 49 17.80 4.14 -14.56
C ASN A 49 16.67 4.29 -15.60
N ARG A 50 15.65 3.42 -15.57
CA ARG A 50 14.52 3.46 -16.51
C ARG A 50 13.25 3.87 -15.79
N ASP A 51 12.60 4.90 -16.34
CA ASP A 51 11.28 5.35 -15.91
C ASP A 51 10.24 5.02 -16.99
N LYS A 52 9.10 4.47 -16.56
CA LYS A 52 7.92 4.25 -17.39
C LYS A 52 6.71 4.89 -16.73
N ILE A 53 6.03 5.77 -17.45
CA ILE A 53 4.77 6.36 -16.99
C ILE A 53 3.61 5.47 -17.44
N VAL A 54 2.69 5.18 -16.53
CA VAL A 54 1.47 4.41 -16.78
C VAL A 54 0.28 5.23 -16.32
N ASN A 55 -0.67 5.46 -17.21
CA ASN A 55 -1.95 6.10 -16.91
C ASN A 55 -3.06 5.03 -16.88
N LEU A 56 -3.81 4.99 -15.78
CA LEU A 56 -4.89 4.04 -15.54
C LEU A 56 -6.28 4.70 -15.56
N LYS A 57 -6.42 5.91 -16.12
CA LYS A 57 -7.72 6.56 -16.34
C LYS A 57 -8.67 5.61 -17.09
N GLY A 58 -9.93 5.55 -16.66
CA GLY A 58 -10.93 4.66 -17.25
C GLY A 58 -10.79 3.19 -16.84
N LYS A 59 -10.02 2.88 -15.79
CA LYS A 59 -9.82 1.51 -15.29
C LYS A 59 -10.11 1.45 -13.80
N ASN A 60 -10.59 0.29 -13.36
CA ASN A 60 -10.66 -0.03 -11.94
C ASN A 60 -9.29 -0.47 -11.44
N PHE A 61 -8.89 0.06 -10.29
CA PHE A 61 -7.66 -0.36 -9.66
C PHE A 61 -7.65 -0.16 -8.15
N ILE A 62 -6.77 -0.90 -7.49
CA ILE A 62 -6.54 -0.84 -6.05
C ILE A 62 -5.11 -0.31 -5.87
N VAL A 63 -4.97 0.87 -5.28
CA VAL A 63 -3.65 1.35 -4.83
C VAL A 63 -3.42 0.85 -3.41
N VAL A 64 -2.28 0.24 -3.15
CA VAL A 64 -1.83 -0.16 -1.83
C VAL A 64 -0.55 0.61 -1.53
N SER A 65 -0.68 1.59 -0.64
CA SER A 65 0.46 2.26 -0.01
C SER A 65 0.91 1.40 1.16
N VAL A 66 2.01 0.65 0.99
CA VAL A 66 2.48 -0.35 1.98
C VAL A 66 2.84 0.30 3.32
N ARG A 67 2.88 -0.49 4.40
CA ARG A 67 3.18 0.03 5.75
C ARG A 67 4.69 0.16 5.96
N GLU A 68 5.27 1.18 5.33
CA GLU A 68 6.66 1.60 5.49
C GLU A 68 6.72 3.08 5.89
N VAL A 69 7.84 3.54 6.47
CA VAL A 69 8.00 4.95 6.89
C VAL A 69 7.79 5.89 5.69
N GLY A 70 6.88 6.86 5.83
CA GLY A 70 6.54 7.82 4.76
C GLY A 70 5.47 7.37 3.77
N SER A 71 4.85 6.21 4.00
CA SER A 71 3.72 5.69 3.24
C SER A 71 2.46 5.63 4.10
N ASP A 72 1.28 5.47 3.47
CA ASP A 72 0.00 5.58 4.17
C ASP A 72 -0.35 4.34 5.02
N GLY A 73 0.20 3.17 4.69
CA GLY A 73 -0.22 1.90 5.31
C GLY A 73 -1.69 1.58 5.04
N ARG A 74 -2.17 1.87 3.82
CA ARG A 74 -3.59 1.84 3.45
C ARG A 74 -3.80 1.36 2.01
N PHE A 75 -5.00 0.86 1.73
CA PHE A 75 -5.46 0.64 0.36
C PHE A 75 -6.50 1.68 -0.07
N TYR A 76 -6.63 1.89 -1.38
CA TYR A 76 -7.58 2.80 -2.01
C TYR A 76 -8.20 2.09 -3.23
N ALA A 77 -9.51 1.83 -3.19
CA ALA A 77 -10.26 1.32 -4.33
C ALA A 77 -10.67 2.49 -5.23
N VAL A 78 -10.15 2.50 -6.45
CA VAL A 78 -10.35 3.57 -7.44
C VAL A 78 -11.20 3.05 -8.58
N ASP A 79 -12.33 3.70 -8.82
CA ASP A 79 -13.28 3.36 -9.88
C ASP A 79 -12.87 3.96 -11.23
N VAL A 80 -13.57 3.57 -12.30
CA VAL A 80 -13.26 3.95 -13.68
C VAL A 80 -13.22 5.47 -13.92
N ASP A 81 -14.02 6.23 -13.18
CA ASP A 81 -14.08 7.69 -13.22
C ASP A 81 -12.91 8.36 -12.45
N GLY A 82 -12.08 7.54 -11.80
CA GLY A 82 -10.98 7.95 -10.94
C GLY A 82 -11.40 8.18 -9.50
N THR A 83 -12.64 8.00 -9.10
CA THR A 83 -13.12 8.21 -7.73
C THR A 83 -12.55 7.16 -6.78
N VAL A 84 -11.96 7.60 -5.66
CA VAL A 84 -11.72 6.69 -4.53
C VAL A 84 -13.03 6.52 -3.78
N TRP A 85 -13.60 5.33 -3.82
CA TRP A 85 -14.92 5.06 -3.25
C TRP A 85 -14.85 4.18 -1.99
N TRP A 86 -13.74 3.46 -1.79
CA TRP A 86 -13.50 2.65 -0.60
C TRP A 86 -12.03 2.66 -0.20
N THR A 87 -11.75 2.54 1.10
CA THR A 87 -10.38 2.55 1.64
C THR A 87 -10.37 1.92 3.03
N GLY A 88 -9.22 1.40 3.44
CA GLY A 88 -9.04 0.82 4.77
C GLY A 88 -7.58 0.67 5.13
N ALA A 89 -7.33 0.27 6.38
CA ALA A 89 -5.99 -0.02 6.88
C ALA A 89 -5.48 -1.33 6.29
N ILE A 90 -4.16 -1.44 6.14
CA ILE A 90 -3.49 -2.69 5.76
C ILE A 90 -2.28 -2.96 6.64
N THR A 91 -1.82 -4.20 6.60
CA THR A 91 -0.41 -4.53 6.79
C THR A 91 0.15 -5.17 5.53
N SER A 92 1.47 -5.13 5.40
CA SER A 92 2.22 -5.64 4.26
C SER A 92 3.35 -6.55 4.74
N GLY A 93 4.14 -7.05 3.79
CA GLY A 93 5.33 -7.85 4.08
C GLY A 93 6.32 -7.17 5.03
N THR A 94 7.03 -7.98 5.82
CA THR A 94 8.19 -7.51 6.60
C THR A 94 9.35 -7.07 5.70
N LEU A 95 10.43 -6.56 6.29
CA LEU A 95 11.64 -6.20 5.54
C LEU A 95 12.32 -7.41 4.87
N GLU A 96 12.18 -8.59 5.46
CA GLU A 96 12.71 -9.85 4.89
C GLU A 96 11.80 -10.39 3.79
N PHE A 97 10.47 -10.22 3.96
CA PHE A 97 9.46 -10.72 3.02
C PHE A 97 8.71 -9.56 2.35
N LYS A 98 9.44 -8.63 1.74
CA LYS A 98 8.85 -7.40 1.18
C LYS A 98 7.83 -7.69 0.08
N THR A 99 6.68 -7.03 0.16
CA THR A 99 5.74 -6.99 -0.97
C THR A 99 6.40 -6.24 -2.16
N PRO A 100 6.38 -6.84 -3.37
CA PRO A 100 7.01 -6.23 -4.53
C PRO A 100 6.24 -5.00 -5.01
N SER A 101 6.93 -3.90 -5.28
CA SER A 101 6.35 -2.72 -5.93
C SER A 101 6.08 -2.97 -7.41
N GLY A 102 5.00 -2.40 -7.93
CA GLY A 102 4.62 -2.53 -9.33
C GLY A 102 3.13 -2.34 -9.57
N ILE A 103 2.72 -2.59 -10.83
CA ILE A 103 1.32 -2.66 -11.26
C ILE A 103 1.07 -4.08 -11.74
N PHE A 104 0.11 -4.75 -11.11
CA PHE A 104 -0.15 -6.17 -11.31
C PHE A 104 -1.61 -6.41 -11.71
N PRO A 105 -1.91 -7.42 -12.53
CA PRO A 105 -3.27 -7.94 -12.66
C PRO A 105 -3.64 -8.78 -11.43
N ILE A 106 -4.94 -8.88 -11.13
CA ILE A 106 -5.45 -10.01 -10.33
C ILE A 106 -5.44 -11.24 -11.23
N ILE A 107 -4.82 -12.33 -10.78
CA ILE A 107 -4.67 -13.58 -11.55
C ILE A 107 -5.50 -14.74 -10.97
N HIS A 108 -5.89 -14.66 -9.70
CA HIS A 108 -6.76 -15.66 -9.08
C HIS A 108 -7.55 -15.02 -7.93
N LYS A 109 -8.82 -15.39 -7.82
CA LYS A 109 -9.69 -15.05 -6.70
C LYS A 109 -10.25 -16.30 -6.06
N LYS A 110 -10.24 -16.37 -4.73
CA LYS A 110 -10.88 -17.47 -3.97
C LYS A 110 -11.46 -16.94 -2.67
N ARG A 111 -12.74 -17.22 -2.39
CA ARG A 111 -13.41 -16.74 -1.17
C ARG A 111 -12.86 -17.43 0.08
N TYR A 112 -12.66 -18.74 0.00
CA TYR A 112 -12.13 -19.57 1.08
C TYR A 112 -10.84 -20.22 0.60
N HIS A 113 -9.70 -19.85 1.18
CA HIS A 113 -8.39 -20.37 0.75
C HIS A 113 -7.49 -20.63 1.94
N MET A 114 -7.12 -21.88 2.16
CA MET A 114 -5.99 -22.23 3.01
C MET A 114 -4.68 -21.91 2.29
N SER A 115 -3.72 -21.29 2.98
CA SER A 115 -2.36 -21.07 2.45
C SER A 115 -1.73 -22.37 1.95
N THR A 116 -1.17 -22.33 0.73
CA THR A 116 -0.46 -23.49 0.16
C THR A 116 0.96 -23.66 0.75
N LEU A 117 1.62 -22.55 1.09
CA LEU A 117 2.99 -22.57 1.62
C LEU A 117 3.04 -22.78 3.13
N PHE A 118 1.98 -22.34 3.84
CA PHE A 118 1.89 -22.39 5.29
C PHE A 118 0.51 -22.92 5.70
N PRO A 119 0.12 -24.14 5.30
CA PRO A 119 -1.17 -24.70 5.69
C PRO A 119 -1.21 -24.90 7.22
N ASP A 120 -2.37 -24.66 7.81
CA ASP A 120 -2.61 -24.91 9.24
C ASP A 120 -4.05 -25.33 9.46
N GLU A 121 -4.27 -26.50 10.05
CA GLU A 121 -5.60 -27.09 10.25
C GLU A 121 -6.51 -26.25 11.16
N SER A 122 -5.93 -25.41 12.03
CA SER A 122 -6.70 -24.47 12.86
C SER A 122 -7.32 -23.33 12.05
N GLY A 123 -6.90 -23.13 10.80
CA GLY A 123 -7.36 -22.03 9.95
C GLY A 123 -6.69 -20.69 10.23
N ILE A 124 -5.68 -20.62 11.12
CA ILE A 124 -4.96 -19.38 11.42
C ILE A 124 -4.29 -18.77 10.17
N ASN A 125 -3.94 -19.60 9.18
CA ASN A 125 -3.36 -19.21 7.90
C ASN A 125 -4.38 -19.20 6.75
N ASN A 126 -5.68 -19.12 7.06
CA ASN A 126 -6.70 -18.89 6.04
C ASN A 126 -6.55 -17.49 5.43
N MET A 127 -6.55 -17.47 4.10
CA MET A 127 -6.49 -16.31 3.24
C MET A 127 -7.87 -16.05 2.66
N ASP A 128 -8.87 -15.82 3.52
CA ASP A 128 -10.23 -15.55 3.05
C ASP A 128 -10.28 -14.29 2.18
N TYR A 129 -11.16 -14.30 1.18
CA TYR A 129 -11.27 -13.26 0.17
C TYR A 129 -9.95 -12.99 -0.59
N MET A 130 -9.19 -14.04 -0.87
CA MET A 130 -7.91 -13.95 -1.58
C MET A 130 -8.08 -13.36 -2.99
N MET A 131 -7.27 -12.34 -3.29
CA MET A 131 -7.00 -11.80 -4.61
C MET A 131 -5.49 -11.88 -4.91
N LYS A 132 -5.04 -12.96 -5.54
CA LYS A 132 -3.63 -13.18 -5.90
C LYS A 132 -3.23 -12.29 -7.08
N PHE A 133 -2.12 -11.57 -6.95
CA PHE A 133 -1.65 -10.61 -7.96
C PHE A 133 -0.24 -10.89 -8.49
N THR A 134 0.45 -11.92 -7.98
CA THR A 134 1.72 -12.41 -8.54
C THR A 134 1.72 -13.93 -8.61
N GLN A 135 2.52 -14.52 -9.50
CA GLN A 135 2.66 -15.99 -9.55
C GLN A 135 3.29 -16.55 -8.27
N GLN A 136 4.18 -15.77 -7.65
CA GLN A 136 4.93 -16.10 -6.43
C GLN A 136 4.06 -16.17 -5.16
N GLY A 137 2.76 -15.87 -5.24
CA GLY A 137 1.83 -16.08 -4.12
C GLY A 137 1.36 -14.81 -3.41
N HIS A 138 1.90 -13.63 -3.73
CA HIS A 138 1.43 -12.38 -3.13
C HIS A 138 -0.05 -12.12 -3.47
N ALA A 139 -0.83 -11.86 -2.44
CA ALA A 139 -2.28 -11.64 -2.53
C ALA A 139 -2.74 -10.52 -1.59
N LEU A 140 -3.88 -9.91 -1.91
CA LEU A 140 -4.69 -9.19 -0.93
C LEU A 140 -5.67 -10.19 -0.33
N HIS A 141 -5.83 -10.23 0.99
CA HIS A 141 -6.79 -11.12 1.66
C HIS A 141 -7.12 -10.63 3.06
N GLN A 142 -8.11 -11.26 3.69
CA GLN A 142 -8.45 -11.04 5.08
C GLN A 142 -7.25 -11.30 5.99
N GLY A 143 -6.95 -10.38 6.88
CA GLY A 143 -5.92 -10.59 7.89
C GLY A 143 -5.86 -9.49 8.93
N SER A 144 -5.07 -9.70 9.98
CA SER A 144 -4.85 -8.69 11.01
C SER A 144 -4.05 -7.51 10.45
N VAL A 145 -4.55 -6.30 10.68
CA VAL A 145 -3.85 -5.04 10.38
C VAL A 145 -2.91 -4.57 11.51
N SER A 146 -2.71 -5.42 12.53
CA SER A 146 -1.77 -5.17 13.63
C SER A 146 -0.43 -5.85 13.41
N TRP A 147 -0.37 -6.94 12.63
CA TRP A 147 0.83 -7.76 12.42
C TRP A 147 1.24 -7.77 10.96
N LEU A 148 2.55 -7.67 10.71
CA LEU A 148 3.11 -7.75 9.35
C LEU A 148 3.01 -9.17 8.79
N SER A 149 3.03 -9.29 7.47
CA SER A 149 2.88 -10.57 6.75
C SER A 149 4.21 -11.08 6.19
N HIS A 150 4.17 -12.26 5.57
CA HIS A 150 5.24 -12.81 4.73
C HIS A 150 5.17 -12.33 3.26
N GLY A 151 4.59 -11.15 3.01
CA GLY A 151 4.56 -10.51 1.70
C GLY A 151 3.16 -10.21 1.17
N CYS A 152 2.13 -10.88 1.67
CA CYS A 152 0.74 -10.60 1.35
C CYS A 152 0.27 -9.26 1.93
N ILE A 153 -0.83 -8.74 1.41
CA ILE A 153 -1.48 -7.54 1.95
C ILE A 153 -2.66 -8.01 2.79
N HIS A 154 -2.55 -7.87 4.12
CA HIS A 154 -3.68 -8.09 4.99
C HIS A 154 -4.60 -6.87 4.94
N ILE A 155 -5.88 -7.13 4.74
CA ILE A 155 -6.94 -6.15 4.78
C ILE A 155 -7.86 -6.51 5.95
N ASP A 156 -8.29 -5.49 6.67
CA ASP A 156 -9.23 -5.62 7.79
C ASP A 156 -10.47 -6.43 7.36
N PRO A 157 -10.92 -7.41 8.18
CA PRO A 157 -12.11 -8.21 7.90
C PRO A 157 -13.36 -7.41 7.54
N LYS A 158 -13.50 -6.16 8.01
CA LYS A 158 -14.65 -5.30 7.67
C LYS A 158 -14.60 -4.79 6.22
N ASP A 159 -13.41 -4.68 5.64
CA ASP A 159 -13.16 -4.00 4.37
C ASP A 159 -12.96 -4.99 3.21
N VAL A 160 -12.33 -6.13 3.49
CA VAL A 160 -11.94 -7.08 2.44
C VAL A 160 -13.11 -7.71 1.68
N PRO A 161 -14.29 -8.02 2.28
CA PRO A 161 -15.38 -8.61 1.52
C PRO A 161 -15.91 -7.62 0.47
N THR A 162 -16.09 -6.35 0.84
CA THR A 162 -16.52 -5.28 -0.07
C THR A 162 -15.56 -5.14 -1.25
N LEU A 163 -14.26 -5.07 -0.95
CA LEU A 163 -13.23 -4.95 -1.97
C LEU A 163 -13.19 -6.18 -2.90
N TYR A 164 -13.30 -7.38 -2.33
CA TYR A 164 -13.27 -8.64 -3.08
C TYR A 164 -14.44 -8.74 -4.06
N HIS A 165 -15.65 -8.38 -3.67
CA HIS A 165 -16.81 -8.49 -4.57
C HIS A 165 -16.76 -7.45 -5.70
N TRP A 166 -16.26 -6.24 -5.44
CA TRP A 166 -16.10 -5.21 -6.47
C TRP A 166 -14.98 -5.52 -7.47
N ALA A 167 -13.83 -6.01 -6.98
CA ALA A 167 -12.67 -6.24 -7.84
C ALA A 167 -12.88 -7.45 -8.78
N ASN A 168 -12.33 -7.39 -9.99
CA ASN A 168 -12.36 -8.49 -10.95
C ASN A 168 -11.01 -8.65 -11.66
N TYR A 169 -10.89 -9.60 -12.59
CA TYR A 169 -9.62 -9.88 -13.28
C TYR A 169 -9.09 -8.72 -14.15
N LYS A 170 -9.93 -7.73 -14.48
CA LYS A 170 -9.49 -6.49 -15.16
C LYS A 170 -8.96 -5.45 -14.18
N THR A 171 -9.31 -5.55 -12.89
CA THR A 171 -8.83 -4.65 -11.83
C THR A 171 -7.32 -4.79 -11.67
N LYS A 172 -6.62 -3.65 -11.59
CA LYS A 172 -5.16 -3.63 -11.33
C LYS A 172 -4.88 -3.45 -9.84
N VAL A 173 -3.79 -4.05 -9.37
CA VAL A 173 -3.24 -3.84 -8.03
C VAL A 173 -1.95 -3.06 -8.18
N ILE A 174 -1.85 -1.90 -7.53
CA ILE A 174 -0.68 -1.04 -7.55
C ILE A 174 -0.06 -1.08 -6.17
N ILE A 175 1.19 -1.53 -6.06
CA ILE A 175 1.93 -1.57 -4.81
C ILE A 175 2.94 -0.43 -4.79
N THR A 176 2.75 0.53 -3.89
CA THR A 176 3.60 1.73 -3.73
C THR A 176 4.12 1.88 -2.32
N ARG A 177 5.34 2.44 -2.19
CA ARG A 177 5.97 2.86 -0.93
C ARG A 177 5.80 4.36 -0.65
N HIS A 178 4.93 5.02 -1.41
CA HIS A 178 4.67 6.44 -1.29
C HIS A 178 3.26 6.67 -0.77
N SER A 179 3.08 7.84 -0.14
CA SER A 179 1.76 8.34 0.18
C SER A 179 0.97 8.60 -1.11
N TYR A 180 -0.18 7.94 -1.23
CA TYR A 180 -1.20 8.20 -2.24
C TYR A 180 -2.31 9.13 -1.69
N MET A 181 -2.39 9.29 -0.36
CA MET A 181 -3.37 10.12 0.33
C MET A 181 -3.54 11.55 -0.28
N PRO A 182 -2.50 12.29 -0.71
CA PRO A 182 -2.68 13.61 -1.33
C PRO A 182 -3.60 13.60 -2.56
N PHE A 183 -3.62 12.51 -3.33
CA PHE A 183 -4.47 12.37 -4.52
C PHE A 183 -5.89 11.90 -4.19
N ALA A 184 -6.11 11.39 -2.98
CA ALA A 184 -7.38 10.84 -2.51
C ALA A 184 -8.10 11.75 -1.50
N GLN A 185 -7.47 12.83 -1.01
CA GLN A 185 -7.94 13.62 0.14
C GLN A 185 -9.43 14.01 0.07
N LYS A 186 -9.90 14.55 -1.07
CA LYS A 186 -11.30 14.95 -1.24
C LYS A 186 -12.28 13.78 -1.10
N ASP A 187 -11.92 12.63 -1.64
CA ASP A 187 -12.73 11.42 -1.54
C ASP A 187 -12.71 10.85 -0.12
N LEU A 188 -11.56 10.87 0.55
CA LEU A 188 -11.44 10.41 1.93
C LEU A 188 -12.30 11.24 2.88
N ILE A 189 -12.34 12.56 2.69
CA ILE A 189 -13.24 13.44 3.43
C ILE A 189 -14.69 13.01 3.23
N ARG A 190 -15.11 12.68 2.01
CA ARG A 190 -16.47 12.20 1.72
C ARG A 190 -16.75 10.84 2.37
N ILE A 191 -15.77 9.93 2.40
CA ILE A 191 -15.92 8.60 2.99
C ILE A 191 -16.06 8.67 4.52
N TYR A 192 -15.27 9.51 5.19
CA TYR A 192 -15.21 9.57 6.65
C TYR A 192 -16.13 10.62 7.31
N LYS A 193 -16.68 11.56 6.55
CA LYS A 193 -17.66 12.54 7.07
C LYS A 193 -19.12 12.05 6.99
N LYS A 194 -19.34 10.88 6.37
CA LYS A 194 -20.62 10.18 6.40
C LYS A 194 -20.67 9.27 7.61
#